data_AF-A0A453AL87-F1
#
_entry.id   AF-A0A453AL87-F1
#
_cell.length_a   1.000
_cell.length_b   1.000
_cell.length_c   1.000
_cell.angle_alpha   90.00
_cell.angle_beta   90.00
_cell.angle_gamma   90.00
#
_symmetry.space_group_name_H-M   'P 1'
#
loop_
_entity.id
_entity.type
_entity.pdbx_description
1 polymer ?
#
loop_
_entity_poly.entity_id
_entity_poly.type
_entity_poly.pdbx_seq_one_letter_code
_entity_poly.pdbx_strand_id
1 'polypeptide(L)' 'HISPTLLALALRYNENKMICRKCYGRLPPGATNCRKKKCGHTNDLRPKKRFDGRAGLRGK' A
#
# COMPACT_ATOMS: atom_id res chain seq x y z
N HIS A 1 -15.82 -19.94 -2.35
CA HIS A 1 -15.72 -19.04 -1.17
C HIS A 1 -14.24 -18.99 -0.76
N ILE A 2 -13.62 -17.82 -0.70
CA ILE A 2 -12.22 -17.69 -0.22
C ILE A 2 -12.24 -17.78 1.31
N SER A 3 -11.29 -18.51 1.92
CA SER A 3 -11.23 -18.57 3.38
C SER A 3 -10.78 -17.21 3.96
N PRO A 4 -11.34 -16.78 5.11
CA PRO A 4 -10.94 -15.52 5.75
C PRO A 4 -9.44 -15.47 6.10
N THR A 5 -8.84 -16.62 6.43
CA THR A 5 -7.41 -16.75 6.73
C THR A 5 -6.54 -16.51 5.50
N LEU A 6 -6.92 -17.07 4.35
CA LEU A 6 -6.22 -16.87 3.09
C LEU A 6 -6.38 -15.43 2.58
N LEU A 7 -7.56 -14.83 2.79
CA LEU A 7 -7.80 -13.42 2.51
C LEU A 7 -6.88 -12.52 3.34
N ALA A 8 -6.82 -12.73 4.66
CA ALA A 8 -5.96 -11.95 5.55
C ALA A 8 -4.47 -12.05 5.15
N LEU A 9 -4.02 -13.24 4.74
CA LEU A 9 -2.68 -13.46 4.21
C LEU A 9 -2.46 -12.61 2.95
N ALA A 10 -3.34 -12.70 1.97
CA ALA A 10 -3.23 -11.94 0.73
C ALA A 10 -3.22 -10.42 0.98
N LEU A 11 -4.11 -9.92 1.84
CA LEU A 11 -4.18 -8.50 2.21
C LEU A 11 -2.86 -8.00 2.81
N ARG A 12 -2.24 -8.78 3.72
CA ARG A 12 -0.97 -8.44 4.36
C ARG A 12 0.18 -8.27 3.36
N TYR A 13 0.24 -9.10 2.32
CA TYR A 13 1.34 -9.05 1.34
C TYR A 13 1.08 -8.07 0.20
N ASN A 14 -0.18 -7.92 -0.23
CA ASN A 14 -0.51 -7.21 -1.46
C ASN A 14 -1.05 -5.79 -1.24
N GLU A 15 -1.84 -5.57 -0.18
CA GLU A 15 -2.64 -4.35 -0.03
C GLU A 15 -2.23 -3.49 1.16
N ASN A 16 -2.03 -4.09 2.33
CA ASN A 16 -1.65 -3.41 3.57
C ASN A 16 -0.18 -3.00 3.56
N LYS A 17 0.15 -2.00 2.73
CA LYS A 17 1.49 -1.47 2.49
C LYS A 17 1.46 0.06 2.48
N MET A 18 2.60 0.65 2.78
CA MET A 18 2.86 2.07 2.56
C MET A 18 3.54 2.25 1.19
N ILE A 19 3.29 3.38 0.55
CA ILE A 19 3.87 3.80 -0.74
C ILE A 19 4.54 5.15 -0.54
N CYS A 20 5.78 5.29 -0.98
CA CYS A 20 6.44 6.60 -1.03
C CYS A 20 5.87 7.45 -2.16
N ARG A 21 5.57 8.73 -1.91
CA ARG A 21 5.03 9.63 -2.95
C ARG A 21 6.06 10.04 -4.00
N LYS A 22 7.34 10.07 -3.63
CA LYS A 22 8.43 10.48 -4.53
C LYS A 22 8.93 9.34 -5.41
N CYS A 23 9.13 8.15 -4.85
CA CYS A 23 9.71 7.02 -5.58
C CYS A 23 8.74 5.88 -5.90
N TYR A 24 7.49 5.96 -5.42
CA TYR A 24 6.46 4.92 -5.58
C TYR A 24 6.87 3.53 -5.05
N GLY A 25 7.91 3.47 -4.21
CA GLY A 25 8.37 2.23 -3.60
C GLY A 25 7.38 1.66 -2.58
N ARG A 26 7.18 0.34 -2.61
CA ARG A 26 6.42 -0.41 -1.59
C ARG A 26 7.23 -0.53 -0.30
N LEU A 27 6.58 -0.22 0.82
CA LEU A 27 7.11 -0.19 2.17
C LEU A 27 6.22 -1.02 3.11
N PRO A 28 6.77 -1.53 4.23
CA PRO A 28 5.97 -2.22 5.23
C PRO A 28 4.91 -1.29 5.84
N PRO A 29 3.80 -1.86 6.35
CA PRO A 29 2.84 -1.09 7.14
C PRO A 29 3.55 -0.47 8.35
N GLY A 30 3.21 0.78 8.69
CA GLY A 30 3.84 1.52 9.79
C GLY A 30 5.20 2.16 9.49
N ALA A 31 5.70 2.05 8.25
CA ALA A 31 6.90 2.80 7.86
C ALA A 31 6.68 4.31 7.97
N THR A 32 7.57 5.01 8.67
CA THR A 32 7.59 6.48 8.79
C THR A 32 8.49 7.14 7.75
N ASN A 33 9.52 6.43 7.27
CA ASN A 33 10.47 6.92 6.27
C ASN A 33 10.62 5.93 5.12
N CYS A 34 10.92 6.44 3.92
CA CYS A 34 11.20 5.59 2.77
C CYS A 34 12.59 4.93 2.89
N ARG A 35 12.69 3.64 2.57
CA ARG A 35 13.97 2.92 2.55
C ARG A 35 14.90 3.23 1.37
N LYS A 36 14.45 4.06 0.41
CA LYS A 36 15.18 4.28 -0.85
C LYS A 36 16.02 5.56 -0.80
N LYS A 37 17.33 5.44 -1.03
CA LYS A 37 18.27 6.57 -1.12
C LYS A 37 17.88 7.60 -2.19
N LYS A 38 17.36 7.15 -3.34
CA LYS A 38 16.97 8.04 -4.46
C LYS A 38 15.88 9.07 -4.14
N CYS A 39 15.07 8.84 -3.11
CA CYS A 39 14.08 9.82 -2.64
C CYS A 39 14.50 10.49 -1.32
N GLY A 40 15.78 10.42 -0.97
CA GLY A 40 16.35 11.04 0.23
C GLY A 40 15.72 10.55 1.52
N HIS A 41 15.31 9.29 1.59
CA HIS A 41 14.64 8.72 2.78
C HIS A 41 13.40 9.50 3.26
N THR A 42 12.71 10.19 2.34
CA THR A 42 11.55 11.03 2.67
C THR A 42 10.51 10.33 3.54
N ASN A 43 9.91 11.11 4.45
CA ASN A 43 8.73 10.76 5.24
C ASN A 43 7.41 11.01 4.50
N ASP A 44 7.46 11.49 3.25
CA ASP A 44 6.26 11.70 2.43
C ASP A 44 5.74 10.37 1.87
N LEU A 45 4.98 9.69 2.71
CA LEU A 45 4.41 8.37 2.49
C LEU A 45 2.88 8.43 2.49
N ARG A 46 2.27 7.43 1.85
CA ARG A 46 0.82 7.23 1.86
C ARG A 46 0.47 5.76 1.97
N PRO A 47 -0.71 5.41 2.51
CA PRO A 47 -1.24 4.07 2.35
C PRO A 47 -1.39 3.69 0.87
N LYS A 48 -1.17 2.41 0.54
CA LYS A 48 -1.55 1.88 -0.78
C LYS A 48 -3.07 1.96 -0.91
N LYS A 49 -3.53 2.39 -2.09
CA LYS A 49 -4.97 2.47 -2.39
C LYS A 49 -5.56 1.07 -2.33
N ARG A 50 -6.68 0.95 -1.62
CA ARG A 50 -7.42 -0.30 -1.53
C ARG A 50 -8.10 -0.65 -2.83
N PHE A 51 -8.21 -1.94 -3.13
CA PHE A 51 -8.98 -2.41 -4.28
C PHE A 51 -10.41 -2.69 -3.83
N ASP A 52 -11.19 -1.64 -3.58
CA ASP A 52 -12.63 -1.82 -3.40
C ASP A 52 -13.30 -1.89 -4.78
N GLY A 53 -14.02 -2.98 -5.04
CA GLY A 53 -14.81 -3.13 -6.28
C GLY A 53 -15.85 -2.02 -6.50
N ARG A 54 -16.10 -1.16 -5.50
CA ARG A 54 -16.98 0.02 -5.60
C ARG A 54 -16.27 1.29 -6.09
N ALA A 55 -14.96 1.46 -5.90
CA ALA A 55 -14.23 2.64 -6.35
C ALA A 55 -13.83 2.59 -7.83
N GLY A 56 -13.95 1.43 -8.47
CA GLY A 56 -13.92 1.34 -9.93
C GLY A 56 -15.15 1.97 -10.61
N LEU A 57 -16.27 2.10 -9.89
CA LEU A 57 -17.53 2.69 -10.38
C LEU A 57 -17.68 4.18 -10.02
N ARG A 58 -16.97 4.67 -8.99
CA ARG A 58 -16.96 6.08 -8.59
C ARG A 58 -15.88 6.88 -9.33
N GLY A 59 -15.86 6.67 -10.64
CA GLY A 59 -15.13 7.47 -11.63
C GLY A 59 -16.10 8.25 -12.52
N LYS A 60 -17.13 8.86 -11.90
CA LYS A 60 -17.89 10.00 -12.38
C LYS A 60 -18.12 10.94 -11.20
#